data_AF-A0A3E0WQ78-F1
#
_entry.id   AF-A0A3E0WQ78-F1
#
_cell.length_a   1.000
_cell.length_b   1.000
_cell.length_c   1.000
_cell.angle_alpha   90.00
_cell.angle_beta   90.00
_cell.angle_gamma   90.00
#
_symmetry.space_group_name_H-M   'P 1'
#
loop_
_entity.id
_entity.type
_entity.pdbx_description
1 polymer ?
#
loop_
_entity_poly.entity_id
_entity_poly.type
_entity_poly.pdbx_seq_one_letter_code
_entity_poly.pdbx_strand_id
1 'polypeptide(L)'
;MKDRVGLLRPSHLFTHRRCPKLAWLSRWRPELAAERPRVIPQWDLLAVAQAEPGAKPAEFRRWFRHAGLEARIDRLAAGVVTEYRATVRPKPQHIKELAVKAWIVAQSGETLHTVRLAYINADFVYPGNGDYRGFFVEQDVTDEVRAWWPAVPDWLQAAESELQAHEPEASTGSHCRKPGPCVFLDYCQAPPPTDYPVTDLRATPALVRALQEDGYEDLREVPARRLQKPLHRRIHRAAVSGEPQLDAALVEFARALPYPRYYLDFEAVQFAVPMWPQTRPFESLPFQWACRIERAPAPRRSRSIF
;
A
#
# COMPACT_ATOMS: atom_id res chain seq x y z
N MET A 1 11.61 -33.28 -1.23
CA MET A 1 11.45 -31.84 -0.89
C MET A 1 11.59 -30.88 -2.08
N LYS A 2 11.81 -31.35 -3.33
CA LYS A 2 11.95 -30.48 -4.52
C LYS A 2 10.62 -30.11 -5.23
N ASP A 3 9.52 -30.80 -4.93
CA ASP A 3 8.25 -30.66 -5.68
C ASP A 3 7.32 -29.53 -5.20
N ARG A 4 7.81 -28.58 -4.38
CA ARG A 4 7.00 -27.48 -3.83
C ARG A 4 7.41 -26.08 -4.31
N VAL A 5 8.25 -25.94 -5.34
CA VAL A 5 8.51 -24.62 -5.93
C VAL A 5 7.50 -24.41 -7.07
N GLY A 6 6.32 -23.89 -6.73
CA GLY A 6 5.33 -23.47 -7.73
C GLY A 6 5.83 -22.23 -8.48
N LEU A 7 5.20 -21.95 -9.63
CA LEU A 7 5.61 -20.85 -10.51
C LEU A 7 5.66 -19.50 -9.77
N LEU A 8 6.72 -18.73 -10.02
CA LEU A 8 6.88 -17.39 -9.47
C LEU A 8 6.10 -16.38 -10.29
N ARG A 9 5.52 -15.38 -9.63
CA ARG A 9 4.86 -14.25 -10.28
C ARG A 9 5.79 -13.03 -10.23
N PRO A 10 5.65 -12.06 -11.14
CA PRO A 10 6.41 -10.80 -11.07
C PRO A 10 6.37 -10.17 -9.67
N SER A 11 5.21 -10.19 -9.02
CA SER A 11 5.04 -9.69 -7.65
C SER A 11 5.93 -10.40 -6.61
N HIS A 12 6.25 -11.68 -6.78
CA HIS A 12 7.17 -12.40 -5.90
C HIS A 12 8.59 -11.87 -6.04
N LEU A 13 9.04 -11.55 -7.26
CA LEU A 13 10.38 -10.98 -7.49
C LEU A 13 10.54 -9.61 -6.80
N PHE A 14 9.52 -8.75 -6.87
CA PHE A 14 9.57 -7.45 -6.19
C PHE A 14 9.39 -7.56 -4.68
N THR A 15 8.59 -8.52 -4.22
CA THR A 15 8.44 -8.82 -2.80
C THR A 15 9.77 -9.28 -2.21
N HIS A 16 10.49 -10.18 -2.91
CA HIS A 16 11.84 -10.61 -2.55
C HIS A 16 12.80 -9.43 -2.45
N ARG A 17 12.85 -8.57 -3.48
CA ARG A 17 13.71 -7.36 -3.48
C ARG A 17 13.36 -6.36 -2.37
N ARG A 18 12.12 -6.35 -1.90
CA ARG A 18 11.70 -5.53 -0.76
C ARG A 18 12.17 -6.13 0.57
N CYS A 19 11.98 -7.43 0.75
CA CYS A 19 12.36 -8.18 1.94
C CYS A 19 12.35 -9.69 1.61
N PRO A 20 13.52 -10.37 1.64
CA PRO A 20 13.61 -11.80 1.37
C PRO A 20 12.73 -12.64 2.33
N LYS A 21 12.74 -12.29 3.62
CA LYS A 21 11.90 -12.90 4.66
C LYS A 21 10.40 -12.78 4.37
N LEU A 22 9.93 -11.64 3.86
CA LEU A 22 8.53 -11.45 3.44
C LEU A 22 8.15 -12.41 2.31
N ALA A 23 9.02 -12.60 1.31
CA ALA A 23 8.76 -13.53 0.22
C ALA A 23 8.71 -14.98 0.72
N TRP A 24 9.64 -15.36 1.60
CA TRP A 24 9.69 -16.68 2.23
C TRP A 24 8.44 -16.96 3.08
N LEU A 25 8.07 -16.05 3.99
CA LEU A 25 6.89 -16.20 4.85
C LEU A 25 5.59 -16.28 4.04
N SER A 26 5.46 -15.44 3.00
CA SER A 26 4.30 -15.49 2.10
C SER A 26 4.12 -16.86 1.43
N ARG A 27 5.24 -17.57 1.22
CA ARG A 27 5.25 -18.88 0.55
C ARG A 27 5.05 -20.03 1.53
N TRP A 28 5.77 -20.01 2.64
CA TRP A 28 5.94 -21.16 3.51
C TRP A 28 5.13 -21.07 4.80
N ARG A 29 4.85 -19.87 5.29
CA ARG A 29 4.13 -19.62 6.55
C ARG A 29 3.02 -18.54 6.39
N PRO A 30 2.13 -18.64 5.38
CA PRO A 30 1.12 -17.61 5.13
C PRO A 30 0.15 -17.41 6.31
N GLU A 31 0.00 -18.39 7.19
CA GLU A 31 -0.81 -18.32 8.40
C GLU A 31 -0.29 -17.33 9.45
N LEU A 32 0.97 -16.88 9.35
CA LEU A 32 1.55 -15.85 10.21
C LEU A 32 1.23 -14.42 9.75
N ALA A 33 0.56 -14.27 8.61
CA ALA A 33 0.16 -12.96 8.13
C ALA A 33 -0.99 -12.42 8.99
N ALA A 34 -0.86 -11.20 9.48
CA ALA A 34 -2.00 -10.43 9.96
C ALA A 34 -3.06 -10.36 8.85
N GLU A 35 -4.34 -10.37 9.23
CA GLU A 35 -5.44 -10.25 8.28
C GLU A 35 -5.22 -9.02 7.41
N ARG A 36 -5.14 -9.24 6.09
CA ARG A 36 -5.18 -8.13 5.16
C ARG A 36 -6.57 -7.52 5.27
N PRO A 37 -6.70 -6.18 5.37
CA PRO A 37 -7.99 -5.55 5.16
C PRO A 37 -8.56 -6.11 3.85
N ARG A 38 -9.82 -6.58 3.88
CA ARG A 38 -10.47 -7.10 2.68
C ARG A 38 -10.41 -6.01 1.62
N VAL A 39 -9.59 -6.24 0.60
CA VAL A 39 -9.60 -5.41 -0.59
C VAL A 39 -10.91 -5.74 -1.29
N ILE A 40 -11.95 -4.95 -1.03
CA ILE A 40 -13.16 -5.00 -1.84
C ILE A 40 -12.69 -4.60 -3.25
N PRO A 41 -12.74 -5.50 -4.25
CA PRO A 41 -12.30 -5.15 -5.59
C PRO A 41 -13.35 -4.22 -6.18
N GLN A 42 -13.17 -2.91 -5.95
CA GLN A 42 -14.04 -1.85 -6.43
C GLN A 42 -13.66 -1.41 -7.86
N TRP A 43 -12.54 -1.92 -8.41
CA TRP A 43 -11.95 -1.50 -9.69
C TRP A 43 -11.89 -2.65 -10.68
N ASP A 44 -12.87 -2.78 -11.58
CA ASP A 44 -12.69 -3.61 -12.79
C ASP A 44 -12.23 -2.74 -13.96
N LEU A 45 -10.96 -2.30 -13.91
CA LEU A 45 -10.32 -1.58 -15.01
C LEU A 45 -10.39 -2.38 -16.32
N LEU A 46 -10.36 -3.71 -16.23
CA LEU A 46 -10.39 -4.57 -17.40
C LEU A 46 -11.78 -4.61 -18.01
N ALA A 47 -12.86 -4.58 -17.21
CA ALA A 47 -14.21 -4.41 -17.75
C ALA A 47 -14.35 -3.10 -18.53
N VAL A 48 -13.77 -2.00 -18.02
CA VAL A 48 -13.74 -0.71 -18.74
C VAL A 48 -12.99 -0.86 -20.07
N ALA A 49 -11.79 -1.43 -20.05
CA ALA A 49 -10.99 -1.63 -21.25
C ALA A 49 -11.64 -2.60 -22.27
N GLN A 50 -12.36 -3.61 -21.80
CA GLN A 50 -13.08 -4.57 -22.64
C GLN A 50 -14.32 -3.97 -23.29
N ALA A 51 -14.90 -2.91 -22.71
CA ALA A 51 -16.01 -2.18 -23.28
C ALA A 51 -15.59 -1.19 -24.37
N GLU A 52 -14.29 -0.94 -24.56
CA GLU A 52 -13.82 -0.04 -25.61
C GLU A 52 -14.15 -0.57 -27.01
N PRO A 53 -14.54 0.31 -27.96
CA PRO A 53 -14.81 -0.10 -29.33
C PRO A 53 -13.64 -0.84 -29.98
N GLY A 54 -13.89 -2.03 -30.51
CA GLY A 54 -12.89 -2.85 -31.20
C GLY A 54 -12.05 -3.76 -30.28
N ALA A 55 -12.21 -3.68 -28.96
CA ALA A 55 -11.62 -4.62 -28.02
C ALA A 55 -12.19 -6.04 -28.24
N LYS A 56 -11.32 -7.05 -28.34
CA LYS A 56 -11.74 -8.45 -28.50
C LYS A 56 -11.53 -9.21 -27.19
N PRO A 57 -12.50 -9.99 -26.69
CA PRO A 57 -12.34 -10.74 -25.43
C PRO A 57 -11.09 -11.62 -25.38
N ALA A 58 -10.69 -12.21 -26.52
CA ALA A 58 -9.51 -13.06 -26.63
C ALA A 58 -8.17 -12.33 -26.40
N GLU A 59 -8.14 -11.00 -26.47
CA GLU A 59 -6.94 -10.19 -26.22
C GLU A 59 -6.63 -10.08 -24.72
N PHE A 60 -7.62 -10.31 -23.85
CA PHE A 60 -7.51 -9.98 -22.43
C PHE A 60 -7.18 -11.18 -21.54
N ARG A 61 -6.53 -10.90 -20.40
CA ARG A 61 -6.32 -11.87 -19.31
C ARG A 61 -5.59 -13.15 -19.77
N ARG A 62 -4.67 -13.03 -20.74
CA ARG A 62 -3.88 -14.15 -21.27
C ARG A 62 -2.76 -14.53 -20.29
N TRP A 63 -2.52 -15.82 -20.11
CA TRP A 63 -1.46 -16.34 -19.24
C TRP A 63 -0.25 -16.78 -20.05
N PHE A 64 0.93 -16.43 -19.56
CA PHE A 64 2.21 -16.83 -20.12
C PHE A 64 3.10 -17.44 -19.06
N ARG A 65 3.98 -18.35 -19.48
CA ARG A 65 4.92 -19.06 -18.62
C ARG A 65 6.26 -19.18 -19.32
N HIS A 66 7.33 -18.88 -18.58
CA HIS A 66 8.69 -19.04 -19.05
C HIS A 66 9.65 -19.11 -17.86
N ALA A 67 10.64 -20.02 -17.90
CA ALA A 67 11.70 -20.15 -16.88
C ALA A 67 11.19 -20.09 -15.43
N GLY A 68 10.21 -20.93 -15.07
CA GLY A 68 9.66 -20.96 -13.71
C GLY A 68 8.80 -19.75 -13.31
N LEU A 69 8.63 -18.75 -14.19
CA LEU A 69 7.74 -17.61 -14.00
C LEU A 69 6.38 -17.83 -14.68
N GLU A 70 5.34 -17.26 -14.09
CA GLU A 70 4.03 -17.08 -14.71
C GLU A 70 3.52 -15.64 -14.55
N ALA A 71 2.88 -15.14 -15.59
CA ALA A 71 2.21 -13.84 -15.54
C ALA A 71 0.91 -13.86 -16.33
N ARG A 72 -0.10 -13.16 -15.78
CA ARG A 72 -1.28 -12.75 -16.53
C ARG A 72 -1.03 -11.38 -17.14
N ILE A 73 -1.21 -11.30 -18.43
CA ILE A 73 -1.18 -10.06 -19.20
C ILE A 73 -2.60 -9.54 -19.31
N ASP A 74 -2.78 -8.27 -18.96
CA ASP A 74 -4.10 -7.65 -18.98
C ASP A 74 -4.67 -7.58 -20.40
N ARG A 75 -3.89 -7.09 -21.39
CA ARG A 75 -4.23 -7.12 -22.81
C ARG A 75 -3.00 -7.37 -23.70
N LEU A 76 -3.14 -8.25 -24.68
CA LEU A 76 -2.18 -8.46 -25.77
C LEU A 76 -2.92 -8.51 -27.11
N ALA A 77 -2.69 -7.51 -27.95
CA ALA A 77 -3.34 -7.36 -29.26
C ALA A 77 -2.30 -7.01 -30.32
N ALA A 78 -2.20 -7.80 -31.40
CA ALA A 78 -1.30 -7.54 -32.53
C ALA A 78 0.15 -7.16 -32.13
N GLY A 79 0.73 -7.88 -31.16
CA GLY A 79 2.09 -7.62 -30.66
C GLY A 79 2.23 -6.41 -29.73
N VAL A 80 1.13 -5.81 -29.27
CA VAL A 80 1.10 -4.75 -28.27
C VAL A 80 0.64 -5.32 -26.93
N VAL A 81 1.52 -5.27 -25.92
CA VAL A 81 1.17 -5.58 -24.52
C VAL A 81 0.69 -4.29 -23.85
N THR A 82 -0.48 -4.31 -23.22
CA THR A 82 -0.99 -3.20 -22.41
C THR A 82 -1.34 -3.68 -21.00
N GLU A 83 -0.80 -2.99 -19.99
CA GLU A 83 -1.10 -3.25 -18.58
C GLU A 83 -1.80 -2.05 -17.95
N TYR A 84 -2.92 -2.30 -17.25
CA TYR A 84 -3.75 -1.24 -16.68
C TYR A 84 -3.43 -1.06 -15.20
N ARG A 85 -3.35 0.20 -14.74
CA ARG A 85 -3.06 0.52 -13.35
C ARG A 85 -4.06 1.52 -12.79
N ALA A 86 -4.58 1.21 -11.60
CA ALA A 86 -5.45 2.10 -10.82
C ALA A 86 -4.63 3.22 -10.16
N THR A 87 -4.08 4.10 -10.98
CA THR A 87 -3.23 5.23 -10.60
C THR A 87 -3.44 6.34 -11.62
N VAL A 88 -3.20 7.59 -11.23
CA VAL A 88 -3.25 8.73 -12.17
C VAL A 88 -1.91 9.01 -12.86
N ARG A 89 -0.87 8.28 -12.47
CA ARG A 89 0.46 8.36 -13.11
C ARG A 89 1.26 7.06 -12.94
N PRO A 90 2.15 6.74 -13.89
CA PRO A 90 3.12 5.66 -13.73
C PRO A 90 4.01 5.82 -12.50
N LYS A 91 4.49 4.71 -11.96
CA LYS A 91 5.50 4.67 -10.90
C LYS A 91 6.65 3.76 -11.39
N PRO A 92 7.90 3.99 -10.97
CA PRO A 92 9.04 3.16 -11.41
C PRO A 92 8.83 1.65 -11.15
N GLN A 93 8.12 1.30 -10.08
CA GLN A 93 7.76 -0.09 -9.77
C GLN A 93 6.82 -0.73 -10.80
N HIS A 94 5.92 0.04 -11.44
CA HIS A 94 5.03 -0.48 -12.49
C HIS A 94 5.83 -0.85 -13.73
N ILE A 95 6.82 -0.03 -14.10
CA ILE A 95 7.69 -0.28 -15.26
C ILE A 95 8.49 -1.56 -15.05
N LYS A 96 9.09 -1.74 -13.86
CA LYS A 96 9.84 -2.97 -13.55
C LYS A 96 8.95 -4.20 -13.58
N GLU A 97 7.73 -4.11 -13.04
CA GLU A 97 6.78 -5.23 -13.07
C GLU A 97 6.36 -5.59 -14.49
N LEU A 98 6.01 -4.59 -15.29
CA LEU A 98 5.69 -4.73 -16.70
C LEU A 98 6.89 -5.27 -17.50
N ALA A 99 8.13 -4.94 -17.11
CA ALA A 99 9.31 -5.48 -17.76
C ALA A 99 9.44 -7.00 -17.62
N VAL A 100 9.18 -7.53 -16.42
CA VAL A 100 9.14 -8.99 -16.21
C VAL A 100 8.02 -9.62 -17.03
N LYS A 101 6.82 -9.01 -17.03
CA LYS A 101 5.67 -9.50 -17.80
C LYS A 101 5.97 -9.56 -19.31
N ALA A 102 6.45 -8.47 -19.89
CA ALA A 102 6.79 -8.37 -21.30
C ALA A 102 7.94 -9.32 -21.69
N TRP A 103 8.92 -9.49 -20.79
CA TRP A 103 9.98 -10.48 -20.98
C TRP A 103 9.41 -11.90 -21.05
N ILE A 104 8.51 -12.30 -20.13
CA ILE A 104 7.87 -13.63 -20.17
C ILE A 104 7.14 -13.83 -21.51
N VAL A 105 6.37 -12.83 -21.96
CA VAL A 105 5.63 -12.89 -23.25
C VAL A 105 6.58 -13.11 -24.42
N ALA A 106 7.65 -12.31 -24.53
CA ALA A 106 8.63 -12.43 -25.61
C ALA A 106 9.34 -13.79 -25.58
N GLN A 107 9.72 -14.28 -24.40
CA GLN A 107 10.38 -15.57 -24.23
C GLN A 107 9.43 -16.77 -24.41
N SER A 108 8.12 -16.55 -24.42
CA SER A 108 7.11 -17.54 -24.82
C SER A 108 6.91 -17.62 -26.35
N GLY A 109 7.69 -16.87 -27.14
CA GLY A 109 7.65 -16.90 -28.61
C GLY A 109 6.67 -15.92 -29.25
N GLU A 110 6.01 -15.07 -28.45
CA GLU A 110 5.16 -14.00 -28.98
C GLU A 110 6.01 -12.87 -29.57
N THR A 111 5.62 -12.37 -30.74
CA THR A 111 6.26 -11.18 -31.31
C THR A 111 5.75 -9.94 -30.58
N LEU A 112 6.65 -9.23 -29.91
CA LEU A 112 6.33 -8.03 -29.14
C LEU A 112 6.92 -6.79 -29.82
N HIS A 113 6.04 -5.91 -30.29
CA HIS A 113 6.39 -4.65 -30.94
C HIS A 113 6.42 -3.51 -29.93
N THR A 114 5.33 -3.37 -29.16
CA THR A 114 5.12 -2.23 -28.25
C THR A 114 4.67 -2.71 -26.88
N VAL A 115 5.13 -2.03 -25.84
CA VAL A 115 4.68 -2.21 -24.47
C VAL A 115 4.08 -0.91 -23.96
N ARG A 116 2.81 -0.94 -23.55
CA ARG A 116 2.08 0.19 -23.02
C ARG A 116 1.74 0.01 -21.55
N LEU A 117 1.84 1.10 -20.81
CA LEU A 117 1.24 1.23 -19.50
C LEU A 117 0.03 2.15 -19.61
N ALA A 118 -1.15 1.61 -19.33
CA ALA A 118 -2.40 2.37 -19.26
C ALA A 118 -2.67 2.76 -17.80
N TYR A 119 -2.95 4.04 -17.57
CA TYR A 119 -3.29 4.59 -16.26
C TYR A 119 -4.49 5.53 -16.37
N ILE A 120 -5.08 5.89 -15.24
CA ILE A 120 -6.34 6.64 -15.21
C ILE A 120 -6.09 8.11 -15.52
N ASN A 121 -6.87 8.68 -16.43
CA ASN A 121 -6.92 10.11 -16.67
C ASN A 121 -7.57 10.82 -15.46
N ALA A 122 -6.78 11.63 -14.73
CA ALA A 122 -7.28 12.36 -13.56
C ALA A 122 -8.35 13.41 -13.89
N ASP A 123 -8.39 13.87 -15.14
CA ASP A 123 -9.35 14.85 -15.64
C ASP A 123 -10.61 14.23 -16.23
N PHE A 124 -10.69 12.90 -16.25
CA PHE A 124 -11.90 12.20 -16.65
C PHE A 124 -13.05 12.53 -15.68
N VAL A 125 -14.18 12.96 -16.25
CA VAL A 125 -15.47 13.11 -15.57
C VAL A 125 -16.41 12.10 -16.20
N TYR A 126 -16.96 11.19 -15.41
CA TYR A 126 -17.83 10.15 -15.94
C TYR A 126 -19.15 10.76 -16.44
N PRO A 127 -19.46 10.69 -17.76
CA PRO A 127 -20.69 11.26 -18.30
C PRO A 127 -21.94 10.42 -17.95
N GLY A 128 -21.77 9.16 -17.51
CA GLY A 128 -22.85 8.20 -17.31
C GLY A 128 -22.96 7.19 -18.46
N ASN A 129 -24.00 6.35 -18.41
CA ASN A 129 -24.37 5.40 -19.47
C ASN A 129 -23.28 4.38 -19.87
N GLY A 130 -22.31 4.10 -18.99
CA GLY A 130 -21.20 3.19 -19.28
C GLY A 130 -20.17 3.74 -20.26
N ASP A 131 -20.19 5.05 -20.56
CA ASP A 131 -19.23 5.67 -21.46
C ASP A 131 -17.96 6.08 -20.71
N TYR A 132 -16.89 5.31 -20.94
CA TYR A 132 -15.56 5.53 -20.37
C TYR A 132 -14.53 5.96 -21.41
N ARG A 133 -14.95 6.48 -22.57
CA ARG A 133 -14.01 6.99 -23.57
C ARG A 133 -13.13 8.09 -22.96
N GLY A 134 -11.82 7.96 -23.12
CA GLY A 134 -10.84 8.87 -22.53
C GLY A 134 -10.55 8.63 -21.04
N PHE A 135 -11.04 7.54 -20.46
CA PHE A 135 -10.74 7.13 -19.09
C PHE A 135 -9.28 6.73 -18.90
N PHE A 136 -8.68 6.06 -19.89
CA PHE A 136 -7.28 5.68 -19.86
C PHE A 136 -6.39 6.68 -20.61
N VAL A 137 -5.22 6.95 -20.03
CA VAL A 137 -4.06 7.48 -20.72
C VAL A 137 -3.10 6.31 -20.95
N GLU A 138 -2.77 6.03 -22.20
CA GLU A 138 -1.78 5.03 -22.58
C GLU A 138 -0.43 5.69 -22.84
N GLN A 139 0.62 5.18 -22.19
CA GLN A 139 1.99 5.60 -22.44
C GLN A 139 2.79 4.42 -22.99
N ASP A 140 3.46 4.64 -24.13
CA ASP A 140 4.49 3.72 -24.63
C ASP A 140 5.69 3.76 -23.67
N VAL A 141 6.07 2.59 -23.17
CA VAL A 141 7.18 2.39 -22.23
C VAL A 141 8.11 1.29 -22.72
N THR A 142 8.13 1.03 -24.02
CA THR A 142 8.83 -0.09 -24.65
C THR A 142 10.32 -0.08 -24.32
N ASP A 143 10.96 1.07 -24.47
CA ASP A 143 12.41 1.21 -24.26
C ASP A 143 12.77 1.09 -22.78
N GLU A 144 11.99 1.72 -21.89
CA GLU A 144 12.19 1.65 -20.45
C GLU A 144 12.00 0.22 -19.94
N VAL A 145 11.06 -0.53 -20.51
CA VAL A 145 10.85 -1.95 -20.21
C VAL A 145 12.01 -2.80 -20.71
N ARG A 146 12.43 -2.63 -21.96
CA ARG A 146 13.53 -3.41 -22.56
C ARG A 146 14.85 -3.18 -21.83
N ALA A 147 15.09 -1.97 -21.31
CA ALA A 147 16.27 -1.65 -20.51
C ALA A 147 16.40 -2.52 -19.25
N TRP A 148 15.30 -3.07 -18.71
CA TRP A 148 15.34 -3.97 -17.55
C TRP A 148 15.50 -5.44 -17.90
N TRP A 149 15.33 -5.85 -19.16
CA TRP A 149 15.36 -7.26 -19.56
C TRP A 149 16.65 -7.99 -19.18
N PRO A 150 17.86 -7.41 -19.33
CA PRO A 150 19.09 -8.09 -18.91
C PRO A 150 19.13 -8.45 -17.42
N ALA A 151 18.40 -7.72 -16.58
CA ALA A 151 18.37 -7.95 -15.13
C ALA A 151 17.32 -8.97 -14.67
N VAL A 152 16.39 -9.37 -15.55
CA VAL A 152 15.28 -10.28 -15.19
C VAL A 152 15.80 -11.68 -14.79
N PRO A 153 16.75 -12.31 -15.51
CA PRO A 153 17.31 -13.60 -15.11
C PRO A 153 17.95 -13.57 -13.72
N ASP A 154 18.70 -12.52 -13.39
CA ASP A 154 19.33 -12.37 -12.08
C ASP A 154 18.29 -12.23 -10.96
N TRP A 155 17.19 -11.51 -11.22
CA TRP A 155 16.11 -11.38 -10.23
C TRP A 155 15.42 -12.72 -9.97
N LEU A 156 15.24 -13.52 -11.01
CA LEU A 156 14.69 -14.87 -10.91
C LEU A 156 15.61 -15.76 -10.09
N GLN A 157 16.89 -15.84 -10.44
CA GLN A 157 17.86 -16.68 -9.75
C GLN A 157 17.96 -16.31 -8.25
N ALA A 158 18.01 -15.02 -7.94
CA ALA A 158 18.05 -14.55 -6.55
C ALA A 158 16.80 -14.96 -5.77
N ALA A 159 15.61 -14.81 -6.38
CA ALA A 159 14.36 -15.21 -5.74
C ALA A 159 14.26 -16.73 -5.54
N GLU A 160 14.72 -17.54 -6.50
CA GLU A 160 14.73 -18.99 -6.40
C GLU A 160 15.67 -19.50 -5.30
N SER A 161 16.90 -18.95 -5.25
CA SER A 161 17.89 -19.33 -4.24
C SER A 161 17.36 -19.14 -2.82
N GLU A 162 16.74 -17.99 -2.55
CA GLU A 162 16.25 -17.68 -1.21
C GLU A 162 15.02 -18.50 -0.82
N LEU A 163 14.14 -18.79 -1.77
CA LEU A 163 12.95 -19.61 -1.50
C LEU A 163 13.28 -21.07 -1.19
N GLN A 164 14.48 -21.54 -1.57
CA GLN A 164 15.00 -22.86 -1.22
C GLN A 164 15.80 -22.88 0.08
N ALA A 165 16.16 -21.72 0.62
CA ALA A 165 16.86 -21.61 1.89
C ALA A 165 15.92 -21.75 3.10
N HIS A 166 16.52 -21.82 4.29
CA HIS A 166 15.79 -21.65 5.56
C HIS A 166 15.21 -20.23 5.64
N GLU A 167 14.34 -19.99 6.62
CA GLU A 167 13.77 -18.67 6.86
C GLU A 167 14.88 -17.59 6.92
N PRO A 168 14.87 -16.59 6.02
CA PRO A 168 15.90 -15.57 6.00
C PRO A 168 15.90 -14.71 7.26
N GLU A 169 17.08 -14.33 7.74
CA GLU A 169 17.20 -13.31 8.76
C GLU A 169 16.91 -11.92 8.17
N ALA A 170 16.03 -11.16 8.82
CA ALA A 170 15.74 -9.78 8.43
C ALA A 170 15.32 -8.97 9.64
N SER A 171 16.04 -7.88 9.94
CA SER A 171 15.65 -6.92 10.97
C SER A 171 14.49 -6.06 10.47
N THR A 172 13.56 -5.70 11.37
CA THR A 172 12.44 -4.82 11.00
C THR A 172 12.92 -3.40 10.71
N GLY A 173 12.22 -2.69 9.83
CA GLY A 173 12.63 -1.34 9.44
C GLY A 173 11.67 -0.62 8.49
N SER A 174 12.13 0.43 7.83
CA SER A 174 11.30 1.25 6.94
C SER A 174 10.70 0.46 5.76
N HIS A 175 11.37 -0.60 5.31
CA HIS A 175 10.87 -1.49 4.26
C HIS A 175 9.60 -2.23 4.69
N CYS A 176 9.34 -2.40 5.99
CA CYS A 176 8.10 -3.01 6.49
C CYS A 176 6.88 -2.09 6.29
N ARG A 177 7.07 -0.78 6.08
CA ARG A 177 5.97 0.19 5.95
C ARG A 177 5.84 0.78 4.54
N LYS A 178 6.85 0.61 3.67
CA LYS A 178 6.85 1.14 2.29
C LYS A 178 6.96 0.01 1.26
N PRO A 179 6.21 0.04 0.14
CA PRO A 179 5.20 1.04 -0.26
C PRO A 179 3.84 0.88 0.43
N GLY A 180 3.64 -0.17 1.23
CA GLY A 180 2.46 -0.37 2.08
C GLY A 180 2.85 -1.24 3.29
N PRO A 181 1.95 -1.44 4.27
CA PRO A 181 2.25 -2.22 5.46
C PRO A 181 2.58 -3.68 5.11
N CYS A 182 3.61 -4.23 5.75
CA CYS A 182 3.96 -5.64 5.71
C CYS A 182 3.01 -6.42 6.62
N VAL A 183 2.40 -7.48 6.10
CA VAL A 183 1.45 -8.30 6.85
C VAL A 183 2.10 -9.24 7.87
N PHE A 184 3.41 -9.44 7.79
CA PHE A 184 4.17 -10.24 8.74
C PHE A 184 4.94 -9.36 9.75
N LEU A 185 4.62 -8.07 9.84
CA LEU A 185 5.34 -7.18 10.75
C LEU A 185 5.27 -7.69 12.19
N ASP A 186 4.08 -8.12 12.63
CA ASP A 186 3.86 -8.62 13.99
C ASP A 186 4.64 -9.90 14.27
N TYR A 187 4.82 -10.77 13.27
CA TYR A 187 5.65 -11.96 13.40
C TYR A 187 7.14 -11.63 13.45
N CYS A 188 7.59 -10.68 12.63
CA CYS A 188 9.00 -10.28 12.57
C CYS A 188 9.41 -9.38 13.75
N GLN A 189 8.45 -8.71 14.39
CA GLN A 189 8.69 -7.93 15.60
C GLN A 189 8.60 -8.86 16.81
N ALA A 190 9.65 -8.86 17.62
CA ALA A 190 9.46 -9.30 19.00
C ALA A 190 8.46 -8.33 19.66
N PRO A 191 7.55 -8.81 20.53
CA PRO A 191 6.74 -7.92 21.34
C PRO A 191 7.68 -6.96 22.07
N PRO A 192 7.38 -5.65 22.09
CA PRO A 192 8.22 -4.71 22.79
C PRO A 192 8.33 -5.16 24.26
N PRO A 193 9.52 -5.11 24.86
CA PRO A 193 9.72 -5.57 26.24
C PRO A 193 9.01 -4.67 27.27
N THR A 194 8.40 -3.57 26.83
CA THR A 194 7.78 -2.53 27.66
C THR A 194 6.50 -1.97 27.02
N ASP A 195 5.61 -1.44 27.86
CA ASP A 195 4.38 -0.72 27.50
C ASP A 195 4.65 0.64 26.81
N TYR A 196 5.85 1.22 26.97
CA TYR A 196 6.20 2.54 26.41
C TYR A 196 7.51 2.50 25.61
N PRO A 197 7.59 1.74 24.51
CA PRO A 197 8.83 1.60 23.76
C PRO A 197 9.26 2.94 23.13
N VAL A 198 10.57 3.19 23.04
CA VAL A 198 11.09 4.40 22.38
C VAL A 198 10.68 4.54 20.91
N THR A 199 10.23 3.46 20.28
CA THR A 199 9.65 3.46 18.93
C THR A 199 8.30 4.16 18.81
N ASP A 200 7.59 4.35 19.92
CA ASP A 200 6.32 5.11 19.96
C ASP A 200 6.55 6.62 19.93
N LEU A 201 7.80 7.05 20.12
CA LEU A 201 8.18 8.42 19.86
C LEU A 201 7.96 8.71 18.37
N ARG A 202 7.04 9.63 18.07
CA ARG A 202 6.80 10.15 16.71
C ARG A 202 7.96 11.03 16.20
N ALA A 203 9.17 10.50 16.27
CA ALA A 203 10.44 11.13 15.96
C ALA A 203 11.02 10.60 14.63
N THR A 204 12.14 11.18 14.24
CA THR A 204 12.91 10.66 13.11
C THR A 204 13.54 9.31 13.47
N PRO A 205 13.72 8.38 12.50
CA PRO A 205 14.38 7.11 12.75
C PRO A 205 15.78 7.27 13.38
N ALA A 206 16.50 8.34 13.02
CA ALA A 206 17.80 8.65 13.59
C ALA A 206 17.78 8.93 15.09
N LEU A 207 16.76 9.66 15.60
CA LEU A 207 16.65 9.92 17.03
C LEU A 207 16.27 8.64 17.79
N VAL A 208 15.32 7.86 17.27
CA VAL A 208 14.92 6.59 17.89
C VAL A 208 16.13 5.65 17.99
N ARG A 209 16.90 5.52 16.90
CA ARG A 209 18.11 4.70 16.90
C ARG A 209 19.15 5.19 17.89
N ALA A 210 19.42 6.50 17.95
CA ALA A 210 20.37 7.06 18.91
C ALA A 210 19.94 6.84 20.38
N LEU A 211 18.63 6.84 20.67
CA LEU A 211 18.14 6.50 22.01
C LEU A 211 18.38 5.02 22.35
N GLN A 212 18.12 4.12 21.39
CA GLN A 212 18.37 2.69 21.55
C GLN A 212 19.86 2.37 21.69
N GLU A 213 20.72 3.02 20.89
CA GLU A 213 22.19 2.89 20.97
C GLU A 213 22.72 3.34 22.34
N ASP A 214 22.07 4.31 22.98
CA ASP A 214 22.37 4.76 24.34
C ASP A 214 21.73 3.88 25.43
N GLY A 215 21.07 2.77 25.06
CA GLY A 215 20.48 1.79 25.97
C GLY A 215 19.06 2.09 26.42
N TYR A 216 18.38 3.09 25.84
CA TYR A 216 16.99 3.38 26.18
C TYR A 216 16.03 2.55 25.31
N GLU A 217 15.35 1.60 25.95
CA GLU A 217 14.25 0.85 25.32
C GLU A 217 12.87 1.41 25.71
N ASP A 218 12.77 1.99 26.90
CA ASP A 218 11.54 2.56 27.48
C ASP A 218 11.59 4.10 27.52
N LEU A 219 10.54 4.75 27.02
CA LEU A 219 10.40 6.21 27.03
C LEU A 219 10.44 6.82 28.42
N ARG A 220 10.01 6.09 29.45
CA ARG A 220 10.01 6.56 30.84
C ARG A 220 11.42 6.74 31.40
N GLU A 221 12.38 6.05 30.80
CA GLU A 221 13.79 6.09 31.21
C GLU A 221 14.60 7.15 30.43
N VAL A 222 14.06 7.66 29.31
CA VAL A 222 14.73 8.65 28.47
C VAL A 222 14.83 10.00 29.18
N PRO A 223 16.04 10.55 29.43
CA PRO A 223 16.16 11.85 30.07
C PRO A 223 15.52 12.96 29.21
N ALA A 224 14.66 13.78 29.79
CA ALA A 224 13.93 14.85 29.08
C ALA A 224 14.82 15.80 28.25
N ARG A 225 16.09 15.99 28.66
CA ARG A 225 17.10 16.77 27.92
C ARG A 225 17.42 16.22 26.52
N ARG A 226 17.15 14.93 26.27
CA ARG A 226 17.30 14.29 24.95
C ARG A 226 16.15 14.65 24.00
N LEU A 227 15.03 15.14 24.55
CA LEU A 227 13.81 15.42 23.80
C LEU A 227 13.67 16.93 23.59
N GLN A 228 14.14 17.43 22.45
CA GLN A 228 14.13 18.87 22.18
C GLN A 228 12.78 19.39 21.66
N LYS A 229 12.03 18.56 20.93
CA LYS A 229 10.76 18.98 20.33
C LYS A 229 9.62 18.97 21.37
N PRO A 230 8.73 19.99 21.38
CA PRO A 230 7.58 20.02 22.28
C PRO A 230 6.70 18.77 22.18
N LEU A 231 6.48 18.25 20.97
CA LEU A 231 5.74 17.02 20.74
C LEU A 231 6.37 15.81 21.46
N HIS A 232 7.70 15.66 21.39
CA HIS A 232 8.41 14.55 22.03
C HIS A 232 8.30 14.65 23.55
N ARG A 233 8.46 15.85 24.12
CA ARG A 233 8.28 16.09 25.55
C ARG A 233 6.86 15.80 26.02
N ARG A 234 5.85 16.11 25.18
CA ARG A 234 4.43 15.80 25.46
C ARG A 234 4.20 14.28 25.49
N ILE A 235 4.70 13.55 24.48
CA ILE A 235 4.62 12.08 24.43
C ILE A 235 5.31 11.46 25.65
N HIS A 236 6.53 11.91 25.98
CA HIS A 236 7.27 11.45 27.17
C HIS A 236 6.52 11.73 28.47
N ARG A 237 5.96 12.93 28.66
CA ARG A 237 5.15 13.22 29.86
C ARG A 237 3.92 12.32 29.96
N ALA A 238 3.24 12.04 28.85
CA ALA A 238 2.13 11.09 28.84
C ALA A 238 2.62 9.69 29.26
N ALA A 239 3.73 9.21 28.70
CA ALA A 239 4.31 7.91 29.04
C ALA A 239 4.73 7.80 30.53
N VAL A 240 5.36 8.83 31.08
CA VAL A 240 5.80 8.85 32.49
C VAL A 240 4.63 8.96 33.46
N SER A 241 3.62 9.79 33.14
CA SER A 241 2.48 10.01 34.04
C SER A 241 1.38 8.95 33.92
N GLY A 242 1.30 8.24 32.79
CA GLY A 242 0.15 7.40 32.46
C GLY A 242 -1.13 8.18 32.12
N GLU A 243 -1.06 9.52 32.06
CA GLU A 243 -2.22 10.40 31.93
C GLU A 243 -2.24 11.15 30.58
N PRO A 244 -3.43 11.32 29.96
CA PRO A 244 -3.58 12.11 28.74
C PRO A 244 -3.08 13.55 28.91
N GLN A 245 -2.29 14.03 27.94
CA GLN A 245 -1.78 15.40 27.94
C GLN A 245 -2.70 16.31 27.11
N LEU A 246 -3.59 17.03 27.78
CA LEU A 246 -4.50 17.99 27.16
C LEU A 246 -3.89 19.41 27.17
N ASP A 247 -4.11 20.15 26.10
CA ASP A 247 -3.73 21.56 26.01
C ASP A 247 -4.78 22.43 26.71
N ALA A 248 -4.39 23.20 27.72
CA ALA A 248 -5.31 24.01 28.50
C ALA A 248 -6.08 25.01 27.62
N ALA A 249 -5.41 25.61 26.63
CA ALA A 249 -6.04 26.53 25.68
C ALA A 249 -7.10 25.82 24.82
N LEU A 250 -6.88 24.55 24.46
CA LEU A 250 -7.87 23.76 23.71
C LEU A 250 -9.09 23.44 24.58
N VAL A 251 -8.88 23.15 25.87
CA VAL A 251 -9.98 22.92 26.83
C VAL A 251 -10.80 24.19 27.03
N GLU A 252 -10.15 25.34 27.18
CA GLU A 252 -10.81 26.65 27.29
C GLU A 252 -11.59 26.99 26.01
N PHE A 253 -10.96 26.84 24.85
CA PHE A 253 -11.62 27.01 23.55
C PHE A 253 -12.86 26.12 23.43
N ALA A 254 -12.73 24.82 23.70
CA ALA A 254 -13.83 23.87 23.62
C ALA A 254 -14.96 24.20 24.61
N ARG A 255 -14.64 24.72 25.80
CA ARG A 255 -15.64 25.17 26.79
C ARG A 255 -16.36 26.44 26.35
N ALA A 256 -15.66 27.37 25.69
CA ALA A 256 -16.21 28.64 25.24
C ALA A 256 -17.20 28.52 24.06
N LEU A 257 -17.19 27.40 23.33
CA LEU A 257 -18.10 27.18 22.21
C LEU A 257 -19.57 27.20 22.68
N PRO A 258 -20.43 28.04 22.08
CA PRO A 258 -21.83 28.17 22.48
C PRO A 258 -22.62 26.90 22.14
N TYR A 259 -23.78 26.78 22.80
CA TYR A 259 -24.75 25.72 22.53
C TYR A 259 -25.86 26.22 21.59
N PRO A 260 -26.45 25.33 20.76
CA PRO A 260 -26.14 23.91 20.59
C PRO A 260 -24.84 23.67 19.80
N ARG A 261 -24.11 22.61 20.16
CA ARG A 261 -22.91 22.14 19.42
C ARG A 261 -23.28 21.01 18.47
N TYR A 262 -22.76 21.09 17.24
CA TYR A 262 -23.00 20.12 16.18
C TYR A 262 -21.71 19.36 15.89
N TYR A 263 -21.74 18.05 16.08
CA TYR A 263 -20.64 17.15 15.74
C TYR A 263 -21.06 16.42 14.47
N LEU A 264 -20.56 16.89 13.32
CA LEU A 264 -20.79 16.29 12.03
C LEU A 264 -19.68 15.26 11.77
N ASP A 265 -20.10 14.04 11.50
CA ASP A 265 -19.23 12.96 11.05
C ASP A 265 -19.76 12.42 9.72
N PHE A 266 -18.86 12.03 8.83
CA PHE A 266 -19.24 11.46 7.54
C PHE A 266 -18.21 10.44 7.07
N GLU A 267 -18.73 9.37 6.49
CA GLU A 267 -17.93 8.36 5.82
C GLU A 267 -17.84 8.70 4.34
N ALA A 268 -16.65 8.57 3.79
CA ALA A 268 -16.37 8.80 2.38
C ALA A 268 -15.81 7.54 1.73
N VAL A 269 -16.17 7.35 0.47
CA VAL A 269 -15.64 6.31 -0.40
C VAL A 269 -15.02 6.97 -1.63
N GLN A 270 -13.99 6.35 -2.19
CA GLN A 270 -13.30 6.87 -3.36
C GLN A 270 -13.31 5.83 -4.45
N PHE A 271 -13.75 6.20 -5.67
CA PHE A 271 -13.80 5.28 -6.79
C PHE A 271 -12.72 5.53 -7.85
N ALA A 272 -11.81 4.60 -8.10
CA ALA A 272 -10.89 4.68 -9.25
C ALA A 272 -11.64 4.63 -10.60
N VAL A 273 -12.67 3.79 -10.70
CA VAL A 273 -13.62 3.76 -11.83
C VAL A 273 -14.92 4.41 -11.34
N PRO A 274 -15.23 5.66 -11.74
CA PRO A 274 -16.40 6.35 -11.23
C PRO A 274 -17.70 5.67 -11.68
N MET A 275 -18.67 5.54 -10.78
CA MET A 275 -19.94 4.84 -11.04
C MET A 275 -21.13 5.79 -11.24
N TRP A 276 -21.03 7.04 -10.77
CA TRP A 276 -22.11 8.02 -10.85
C TRP A 276 -21.78 9.14 -11.82
N PRO A 277 -22.72 9.56 -12.67
CA PRO A 277 -22.51 10.69 -13.57
C PRO A 277 -21.96 11.92 -12.82
N GLN A 278 -21.09 12.68 -13.47
CA GLN A 278 -20.43 13.87 -12.93
C GLN A 278 -19.38 13.61 -11.83
N THR A 279 -19.03 12.35 -11.56
CA THR A 279 -17.94 12.02 -10.61
C THR A 279 -16.62 11.73 -11.32
N ARG A 280 -15.52 11.90 -10.58
CA ARG A 280 -14.13 11.75 -11.06
C ARG A 280 -13.41 10.59 -10.39
N PRO A 281 -12.35 10.05 -11.03
CA PRO A 281 -11.52 9.03 -10.41
C PRO A 281 -10.90 9.52 -9.09
N PHE A 282 -10.99 8.67 -8.07
CA PHE A 282 -10.52 8.92 -6.70
C PHE A 282 -11.17 10.12 -6.00
N GLU A 283 -12.30 10.61 -6.52
CA GLU A 283 -13.09 11.63 -5.84
C GLU A 283 -13.63 11.08 -4.51
N SER A 284 -13.51 11.89 -3.44
CA SER A 284 -14.00 11.54 -2.11
C SER A 284 -15.50 11.80 -2.03
N LEU A 285 -16.30 10.75 -2.16
CA LEU A 285 -17.75 10.80 -2.17
C LEU A 285 -18.32 10.47 -0.79
N PRO A 286 -18.97 11.42 -0.09
CA PRO A 286 -19.65 11.12 1.15
C PRO A 286 -20.87 10.23 0.86
N PHE A 287 -21.02 9.14 1.60
CA PHE A 287 -22.13 8.18 1.41
C PHE A 287 -22.95 7.95 2.69
N GLN A 288 -22.39 8.29 3.84
CA GLN A 288 -23.06 8.23 5.13
C GLN A 288 -22.65 9.45 5.95
N TRP A 289 -23.60 10.01 6.70
CA TRP A 289 -23.32 11.08 7.64
C TRP A 289 -24.15 10.92 8.90
N ALA A 290 -23.62 11.44 10.00
CA ALA A 290 -24.32 11.57 11.26
C ALA A 290 -24.05 12.97 11.83
N CYS A 291 -25.07 13.60 12.38
CA CYS A 291 -24.91 14.85 13.11
C CYS A 291 -25.43 14.68 14.53
N ARG A 292 -24.53 14.69 15.50
CA ARG A 292 -24.91 14.70 16.91
C ARG A 292 -25.08 16.13 17.37
N ILE A 293 -26.23 16.42 17.96
CA ILE A 293 -26.55 17.74 18.52
C ILE A 293 -26.44 17.66 20.04
N GLU A 294 -25.51 18.40 20.62
CA GLU A 294 -25.43 18.64 22.05
C GLU A 294 -26.13 19.97 22.34
N ARG A 295 -27.33 19.92 22.91
CA ARG A 295 -28.17 21.12 23.12
C ARG A 295 -27.80 21.94 24.35
N ALA A 296 -27.18 21.29 25.33
CA ALA A 296 -26.74 21.87 26.59
C ALA A 296 -25.61 21.00 27.17
N PRO A 297 -24.83 21.51 28.15
CA PRO A 297 -23.77 20.74 28.77
C PRO A 297 -24.27 19.40 29.33
N ALA A 298 -23.60 18.30 28.98
CA ALA A 298 -23.87 17.01 29.60
C ALA A 298 -23.47 17.03 31.10
N PRO A 299 -24.24 16.38 32.00
CA PRO A 299 -23.80 16.18 33.37
C PRO A 299 -22.52 15.36 33.38
N ARG A 300 -21.52 15.76 34.18
CA ARG A 300 -20.23 15.06 34.30
C ARG A 300 -20.46 13.58 34.59
N ARG A 301 -20.26 12.70 33.61
CA ARG A 301 -20.12 11.27 33.83
C ARG A 301 -18.64 10.93 33.78
N SER A 302 -18.10 10.48 34.90
CA SER A 302 -16.77 9.86 34.97
C SER A 302 -16.81 8.55 34.20
N ARG A 303 -16.45 8.57 32.92
CA ARG A 303 -16.02 7.36 32.22
C ARG A 303 -14.72 7.66 31.50
N SER A 304 -13.66 7.07 32.02
CA SER A 304 -12.40 6.85 31.31
C SER A 304 -12.73 6.07 30.03
N ILE A 305 -12.48 6.67 28.88
CA ILE A 305 -12.50 5.97 27.60
C ILE A 305 -11.03 5.73 27.29
N PHE A 306 -10.63 4.45 27.32
CA PHE A 306 -9.34 3.96 26.83
C PHE A 306 -9.34 3.93 25.31
#